data_AF-A0A836FXT9-F1
#
_entry.id   AF-A0A836FXT9-F1
#
_cell.length_a   1.000
_cell.length_b   1.000
_cell.length_c   1.000
_cell.angle_alpha   90.00
_cell.angle_beta   90.00
_cell.angle_gamma   90.00
#
_symmetry.space_group_name_H-M   'P 1'
#
loop_
_entity.id
_entity.type
_entity.pdbx_description
1 polymer ?
#
loop_
_entity_poly.entity_id
_entity_poly.type
_entity_poly.pdbx_seq_one_letter_code
_entity_poly.pdbx_strand_id
1 'polypeptide(L)'
;MADSLEKLFVTREKNFIKQNILRTKRSYPAEPKQRSVDTRYGDTHDLKRSGLLPVYVHKKNYGKIPRCIVKVYTRVEAAEPFNGDEIPRVSACRYIDEEERKKLLDIGYLCNARSFRLIWTEVTEYIRKQGMKQRWDEAMQRFRKLPFLADTMPKAQKKAKLEHELQQLEKDIAIIEQHSHIYVYDETINAQN
;
A
#
# COMPACT_ATOMS: atom_id res chain seq x y z
N MET A 1 39.73 -52.19 48.21
CA MET A 1 38.37 -52.65 47.85
C MET A 1 37.81 -51.71 46.78
N ALA A 2 38.42 -51.71 45.60
CA ALA A 2 38.03 -50.83 44.49
C ALA A 2 38.03 -51.68 43.22
N ASP A 3 37.04 -52.55 43.09
CA ASP A 3 36.98 -53.49 41.97
C ASP A 3 35.53 -53.86 41.64
N SER A 4 34.71 -52.85 41.30
CA SER A 4 33.32 -53.11 40.89
C SER A 4 32.76 -52.10 39.88
N LEU A 5 33.59 -51.26 39.26
CA LEU A 5 33.14 -50.27 38.25
C LEU A 5 33.64 -50.56 36.83
N GLU A 6 34.05 -51.79 36.53
CA GLU A 6 34.31 -52.24 35.16
C GLU A 6 33.18 -53.12 34.61
N LYS A 7 31.92 -52.80 34.91
CA LYS A 7 30.79 -53.34 34.15
C LYS A 7 30.75 -52.73 32.75
N LEU A 8 31.62 -53.27 31.89
CA LEU A 8 31.36 -53.67 30.52
C LEU A 8 30.59 -52.66 29.65
N PHE A 9 31.16 -51.46 29.46
CA PHE A 9 30.91 -50.75 28.20
C PHE A 9 31.73 -51.42 27.10
N VAL A 10 31.25 -52.56 26.60
CA VAL A 10 31.69 -53.06 25.30
C VAL A 10 31.17 -52.05 24.29
N THR A 11 32.03 -51.12 23.87
CA THR A 11 31.82 -50.33 22.66
C THR A 11 31.78 -51.33 21.50
N ARG A 12 30.59 -51.87 21.21
CA ARG A 12 30.40 -52.78 20.07
C ARG A 12 30.85 -52.02 18.82
N GLU A 13 32.01 -52.40 18.31
CA GLU A 13 32.52 -51.88 17.03
C GLU A 13 31.44 -52.10 15.98
N LYS A 14 30.94 -51.00 15.43
CA LYS A 14 29.87 -51.04 14.44
C LYS A 14 30.43 -51.69 13.18
N ASN A 15 29.98 -52.91 12.90
CA ASN A 15 30.31 -53.59 11.67
C ASN A 15 29.55 -52.94 10.49
N PHE A 16 30.15 -51.94 9.87
CA PHE A 16 29.56 -51.19 8.75
C PHE A 16 29.16 -52.09 7.58
N ILE A 17 29.91 -53.18 7.33
CA ILE A 17 29.58 -54.18 6.30
C ILE A 17 28.22 -54.83 6.58
N LYS A 18 28.04 -55.38 7.80
CA LYS A 18 26.78 -56.01 8.21
C LYS A 18 25.62 -55.01 8.22
N GLN A 19 25.88 -53.77 8.64
CA GLN A 19 24.87 -52.71 8.66
C GLN A 19 24.45 -52.29 7.24
N ASN A 20 25.39 -52.21 6.29
CA ASN A 20 25.10 -51.89 4.89
C ASN A 20 24.27 -52.99 4.24
N ILE A 21 24.62 -54.27 4.46
CA ILE A 21 23.84 -55.42 3.96
C ILE A 21 22.41 -55.37 4.50
N LEU A 22 22.23 -55.11 5.79
CA LEU A 22 20.90 -55.01 6.40
C LEU A 22 20.13 -53.79 5.90
N ARG A 23 20.79 -52.65 5.67
CA ARG A 23 20.16 -51.46 5.11
C ARG A 23 19.67 -51.70 3.68
N THR A 24 20.48 -52.33 2.83
CA THR A 24 20.10 -52.68 1.46
C THR A 24 18.98 -53.73 1.43
N LYS A 25 19.03 -54.75 2.30
CA LYS A 25 17.95 -55.74 2.39
C LYS A 25 16.63 -55.15 2.89
N ARG A 26 16.70 -54.10 3.73
CA ARG A 26 15.52 -53.43 4.31
C ARG A 26 15.05 -52.22 3.51
N SER A 27 15.84 -51.73 2.56
CA SER A 27 15.45 -50.58 1.74
C SER A 27 14.39 -51.00 0.75
N TYR A 28 13.30 -50.25 0.70
CA TYR A 28 12.29 -50.40 -0.34
C TYR A 28 12.82 -49.85 -1.66
N PRO A 29 12.41 -50.45 -2.81
CA PRO A 29 12.73 -49.89 -4.11
C PRO A 29 12.18 -48.46 -4.21
N ALA A 30 12.87 -47.62 -4.97
CA ALA A 30 12.40 -46.26 -5.21
C ALA A 30 11.03 -46.30 -5.90
N GLU A 31 10.05 -45.59 -5.33
CA GLU A 31 8.73 -45.51 -5.94
C GLU A 31 8.85 -44.90 -7.35
N PRO A 32 8.21 -45.51 -8.37
CA PRO A 32 8.26 -44.98 -9.72
C PRO A 32 7.59 -43.60 -9.76
N LYS A 33 8.20 -42.68 -10.52
CA LYS A 33 7.60 -41.36 -10.75
C LYS A 33 6.37 -41.54 -11.64
N GLN A 34 5.25 -40.91 -11.26
CA GLN A 34 4.08 -40.79 -12.13
C GLN A 34 4.44 -39.85 -13.29
N ARG A 35 4.39 -40.39 -14.52
CA ARG A 35 4.71 -39.67 -15.76
C ARG A 35 3.56 -39.82 -16.74
N SER A 36 3.36 -38.78 -17.54
CA SER A 36 2.44 -38.76 -18.68
C SER A 36 3.25 -38.72 -19.97
N VAL A 37 2.72 -39.39 -21.00
CA VAL A 37 3.32 -39.49 -22.33
C VAL A 37 2.24 -39.10 -23.33
N ASP A 38 2.37 -37.91 -23.92
CA ASP A 38 1.40 -37.40 -24.88
C ASP A 38 1.90 -37.58 -26.33
N THR A 39 3.21 -37.56 -26.56
CA THR A 39 3.80 -37.64 -27.90
C THR A 39 3.92 -39.07 -28.38
N ARG A 40 3.64 -39.32 -29.68
CA ARG A 40 3.90 -40.61 -30.36
C ARG A 40 5.37 -41.08 -30.29
N TYR A 41 6.29 -40.14 -30.11
CA TYR A 41 7.73 -40.39 -29.97
C TYR A 41 8.18 -40.68 -28.52
N GLY A 42 7.25 -40.65 -27.55
CA GLY A 42 7.54 -41.05 -26.19
C GLY A 42 8.11 -39.95 -25.28
N ASP A 43 7.96 -38.67 -25.64
CA ASP A 43 8.34 -37.58 -24.74
C ASP A 43 7.55 -37.67 -23.44
N THR A 44 8.27 -37.78 -22.32
CA THR A 44 7.66 -37.99 -21.01
C THR A 44 7.78 -36.74 -20.15
N HIS A 45 6.71 -36.39 -19.43
CA HIS A 45 6.72 -35.31 -18.46
C HIS A 45 6.20 -35.79 -17.09
N ASP A 46 6.77 -35.22 -16.02
CA ASP A 46 6.42 -35.59 -14.64
C ASP A 46 5.05 -35.03 -14.24
N LEU A 47 4.10 -35.91 -13.91
CA LEU A 47 2.71 -35.55 -13.69
C LEU A 47 2.52 -34.62 -12.47
N LYS A 48 3.30 -34.83 -11.40
CA LYS A 48 3.25 -34.02 -10.16
C LYS A 48 3.58 -32.53 -10.35
N ARG A 49 4.34 -32.16 -11.40
CA ARG A 49 4.78 -30.77 -11.67
C ARG A 49 4.15 -30.15 -12.91
N SER A 50 3.48 -30.97 -13.72
CA SER A 50 2.84 -30.56 -14.98
C SER A 50 1.68 -29.57 -14.82
N GLY A 51 1.15 -29.40 -13.60
CA GLY A 51 -0.07 -28.61 -13.36
C GLY A 51 -1.37 -29.34 -13.70
N LEU A 52 -1.30 -30.55 -14.27
CA LEU A 52 -2.46 -31.38 -14.61
C LEU A 52 -3.15 -32.02 -13.41
N LEU A 53 -2.45 -32.08 -12.26
CA LEU A 53 -3.01 -32.60 -11.02
C LEU A 53 -3.32 -31.47 -10.03
N PRO A 54 -4.48 -31.51 -9.35
CA PRO A 54 -4.82 -30.58 -8.29
C PRO A 54 -4.02 -30.87 -7.01
N VAL A 55 -2.71 -30.58 -7.03
CA VAL A 55 -1.77 -30.86 -5.92
C VAL A 55 -2.03 -29.98 -4.69
N TYR A 56 -2.54 -28.76 -4.90
CA TYR A 56 -2.63 -27.76 -3.83
C TYR A 56 -3.99 -27.71 -3.13
N VAL A 57 -5.03 -28.35 -3.67
CA VAL A 57 -6.40 -28.29 -3.15
C VAL A 57 -6.49 -28.81 -1.71
N HIS A 58 -5.78 -29.90 -1.40
CA HIS A 58 -5.76 -30.50 -0.06
C HIS A 58 -4.62 -29.98 0.84
N LYS A 59 -3.93 -28.90 0.44
CA LYS A 59 -2.88 -28.33 1.28
C LYS A 59 -3.53 -27.74 2.53
N LYS A 60 -2.98 -28.01 3.72
CA LYS A 60 -3.50 -27.50 5.01
C LYS A 60 -3.63 -25.96 5.08
N ASN A 61 -2.91 -25.26 4.22
CA ASN A 61 -2.88 -23.80 4.10
C ASN A 61 -3.64 -23.28 2.86
N TYR A 62 -4.31 -24.15 2.11
CA TYR A 62 -5.13 -23.76 0.96
C TYR A 62 -6.32 -22.94 1.46
N GLY A 63 -6.61 -21.82 0.80
CA GLY A 63 -7.64 -20.87 1.23
C GLY A 63 -7.35 -20.12 2.54
N LYS A 64 -6.20 -20.34 3.19
CA LYS A 64 -5.81 -19.61 4.41
C LYS A 64 -4.92 -18.43 4.07
N ILE A 65 -5.22 -17.28 4.67
CA ILE A 65 -4.40 -16.09 4.53
C ILE A 65 -3.02 -16.35 5.18
N PRO A 66 -1.91 -16.16 4.45
CA PRO A 66 -0.57 -16.26 5.01
C PRO A 66 -0.37 -15.41 6.26
N ARG A 67 0.32 -15.95 7.28
CA ARG A 67 0.58 -15.26 8.56
C ARG A 67 1.26 -13.90 8.40
N CYS A 68 2.09 -13.74 7.38
CA CYS A 68 2.76 -12.46 7.10
C CYS A 68 1.76 -11.36 6.74
N ILE A 69 0.69 -11.67 6.02
CA ILE A 69 -0.34 -10.72 5.63
C ILE A 69 -1.21 -10.34 6.85
N VAL A 70 -1.57 -11.32 7.68
CA VAL A 70 -2.26 -11.08 8.95
C VAL A 70 -1.46 -10.12 9.84
N LYS A 71 -0.14 -10.28 9.92
CA LYS A 71 0.75 -9.38 10.68
C LYS A 71 0.72 -7.93 10.18
N VAL A 72 0.51 -7.72 8.88
CA VAL A 72 0.41 -6.37 8.30
C VAL A 72 -0.91 -5.73 8.75
N TYR A 73 -2.04 -6.44 8.63
CA TYR A 73 -3.33 -5.94 9.11
C TYR A 73 -3.31 -5.63 10.62
N THR A 74 -2.80 -6.54 11.44
CA THR A 74 -2.70 -6.30 12.89
C THR A 74 -1.76 -5.15 13.25
N ARG A 75 -0.75 -4.84 12.43
CA ARG A 75 0.13 -3.67 12.65
C ARG A 75 -0.54 -2.36 12.26
N VAL A 76 -1.43 -2.39 11.26
CA VAL A 76 -2.28 -1.25 10.89
C VAL A 76 -3.36 -1.01 11.94
N GLU A 77 -3.87 -2.07 12.57
CA GLU A 77 -4.87 -1.99 13.65
C GLU A 77 -4.28 -1.68 15.05
N ALA A 78 -3.05 -2.12 15.33
CA ALA A 78 -2.35 -1.90 16.62
C ALA A 78 -1.40 -0.71 16.62
N ALA A 79 -1.00 -0.19 15.44
CA ALA A 79 -0.81 1.25 15.35
C ALA A 79 -2.18 1.80 15.73
N GLU A 80 -2.24 2.53 16.84
CA GLU A 80 -3.45 3.20 17.29
C GLU A 80 -4.23 3.67 16.04
N PRO A 81 -5.57 3.56 15.99
CA PRO A 81 -6.28 4.55 15.22
C PRO A 81 -5.73 5.86 15.77
N PHE A 82 -4.86 6.52 14.99
CA PHE A 82 -4.67 7.96 15.12
C PHE A 82 -6.08 8.44 15.31
N ASN A 83 -6.35 9.02 16.49
CA ASN A 83 -7.68 9.15 17.06
C ASN A 83 -8.68 9.33 15.94
N GLY A 84 -9.89 8.79 16.09
CA GLY A 84 -11.00 9.44 15.44
C GLY A 84 -11.08 10.90 15.90
N ASP A 85 -10.16 11.80 15.52
CA ASP A 85 -10.41 12.68 14.40
C ASP A 85 -11.39 11.93 13.50
N GLU A 86 -12.68 12.04 13.86
CA GLU A 86 -13.63 12.56 12.91
C GLU A 86 -12.77 13.20 11.82
N ILE A 87 -12.63 12.55 10.65
CA ILE A 87 -12.38 13.34 9.46
C ILE A 87 -13.47 14.38 9.69
N PRO A 88 -13.15 15.65 10.06
CA PRO A 88 -14.20 16.63 10.06
C PRO A 88 -14.80 16.39 8.69
N ARG A 89 -16.11 16.47 8.50
CA ARG A 89 -16.53 16.76 7.14
C ARG A 89 -15.77 18.05 6.83
N VAL A 90 -14.58 17.92 6.24
CA VAL A 90 -13.67 19.00 5.97
C VAL A 90 -14.44 19.52 4.81
N SER A 91 -15.35 20.43 5.13
CA SER A 91 -15.90 21.41 4.23
C SER A 91 -14.77 21.66 3.26
N ALA A 92 -15.01 21.37 1.99
CA ALA A 92 -14.00 21.24 0.93
C ALA A 92 -13.26 22.56 0.63
N CYS A 93 -13.21 23.46 1.60
CA CYS A 93 -12.69 24.80 1.59
C CYS A 93 -11.91 25.01 2.89
N ARG A 94 -10.60 25.17 2.73
CA ARG A 94 -9.74 25.82 3.72
C ARG A 94 -10.35 27.19 4.10
N TYR A 95 -10.38 27.54 5.38
CA TYR A 95 -10.72 28.89 5.83
C TYR A 95 -9.76 29.89 5.19
N ILE A 96 -10.29 30.86 4.47
CA ILE A 96 -9.54 31.96 3.84
C ILE A 96 -9.27 33.02 4.91
N ASP A 97 -8.02 33.43 5.08
CA ASP A 97 -7.61 34.42 6.08
C ASP A 97 -8.28 35.79 5.82
N GLU A 98 -8.45 36.63 6.84
CA GLU A 98 -9.20 37.90 6.72
C GLU A 98 -8.55 38.87 5.71
N GLU A 99 -7.23 38.80 5.57
CA GLU A 99 -6.47 39.54 4.54
C GLU A 99 -6.69 38.98 3.12
N GLU A 100 -6.77 37.65 2.99
CA GLU A 100 -7.08 36.98 1.72
C GLU A 100 -8.54 37.24 1.31
N ARG A 101 -9.45 37.26 2.30
CA ARG A 101 -10.85 37.64 2.14
C ARG A 101 -10.99 39.09 1.72
N LYS A 102 -10.19 40.01 2.30
CA LYS A 102 -10.15 41.41 1.85
C LYS A 102 -9.70 41.52 0.41
N LYS A 103 -8.64 40.83 -0.02
CA LYS A 103 -8.20 40.87 -1.43
C LYS A 103 -9.26 40.32 -2.40
N LEU A 104 -9.99 39.29 -2.01
CA LEU A 104 -11.09 38.73 -2.81
C LEU A 104 -12.31 39.66 -2.86
N LEU A 105 -12.63 40.33 -1.76
CA LEU A 105 -13.76 41.26 -1.66
C LEU A 105 -13.44 42.63 -2.28
N ASP A 106 -12.20 43.10 -2.23
CA ASP A 106 -11.76 44.38 -2.84
C ASP A 106 -11.89 44.32 -4.38
N ILE A 107 -11.71 43.15 -4.97
CA ILE A 107 -12.05 42.87 -6.38
C ILE A 107 -13.59 42.94 -6.60
N GLY A 108 -14.38 42.61 -5.58
CA GLY A 108 -15.84 42.68 -5.56
C GLY A 108 -16.44 44.07 -5.27
N TYR A 109 -15.66 45.07 -4.86
CA TYR A 109 -16.17 46.44 -4.65
C TYR A 109 -15.99 47.36 -5.88
N LEU A 110 -15.25 46.91 -6.91
CA LEU A 110 -15.16 47.59 -8.20
C LEU A 110 -16.31 47.25 -9.17
N CYS A 111 -17.18 46.30 -8.84
CA CYS A 111 -18.23 45.79 -9.72
C CYS A 111 -19.64 46.29 -9.36
N ASN A 112 -19.83 47.61 -9.42
CA ASN A 112 -21.16 48.23 -9.44
C ASN A 112 -21.64 48.56 -10.87
N ALA A 113 -21.30 47.70 -11.84
CA ALA A 113 -21.75 47.83 -13.22
C ALA A 113 -22.42 46.53 -13.69
N ARG A 114 -23.68 46.69 -14.12
CA ARG A 114 -24.72 45.68 -14.42
C ARG A 114 -24.41 44.66 -15.52
N SER A 115 -23.17 44.52 -15.98
CA SER A 115 -22.89 43.89 -17.28
C SER A 115 -22.13 42.56 -17.25
N PHE A 116 -21.81 41.98 -16.09
CA PHE A 116 -20.88 40.84 -16.03
C PHE A 116 -21.44 39.64 -15.24
N ARG A 117 -22.50 39.00 -15.74
CA ARG A 117 -22.94 37.68 -15.23
C ARG A 117 -22.18 36.50 -15.88
N LEU A 118 -21.60 36.72 -17.05
CA LEU A 118 -20.97 35.67 -17.86
C LEU A 118 -19.44 35.61 -17.76
N ILE A 119 -18.79 36.64 -17.21
CA ILE A 119 -17.31 36.70 -17.18
C ILE A 119 -16.75 36.24 -15.83
N TRP A 120 -17.62 36.11 -14.82
CA TRP A 120 -17.21 35.68 -13.49
C TRP A 120 -16.91 34.17 -13.41
N THR A 121 -17.45 33.34 -14.30
CA THR A 121 -17.19 31.90 -14.31
C THR A 121 -15.85 31.55 -14.98
N GLU A 122 -15.61 32.07 -16.19
CA GLU A 122 -14.43 31.69 -16.96
C GLU A 122 -13.12 32.25 -16.36
N VAL A 123 -13.15 33.52 -15.93
CA VAL A 123 -11.94 34.20 -15.44
C VAL A 123 -11.55 33.71 -14.03
N THR A 124 -12.53 33.46 -13.15
CA THR A 124 -12.22 32.98 -11.79
C THR A 124 -11.81 31.52 -11.77
N GLU A 125 -12.40 30.66 -12.61
CA GLU A 125 -11.95 29.28 -12.77
C GLU A 125 -10.53 29.22 -13.34
N TYR A 126 -10.22 30.05 -14.34
CA TYR A 126 -8.88 30.13 -14.90
C TYR A 126 -7.85 30.57 -13.86
N ILE A 127 -8.11 31.67 -13.13
CA ILE A 127 -7.19 32.19 -12.11
C ILE A 127 -7.04 31.19 -10.95
N ARG A 128 -8.12 30.54 -10.52
CA ARG A 128 -8.09 29.53 -9.45
C ARG A 128 -7.32 28.28 -9.88
N LYS A 129 -7.55 27.79 -11.10
CA LYS A 129 -6.86 26.64 -11.68
C LYS A 129 -5.37 26.91 -11.85
N GLN A 130 -5.01 28.11 -12.33
CA GLN A 130 -3.61 28.53 -12.43
C GLN A 130 -2.95 28.67 -11.05
N GLY A 131 -3.65 29.21 -10.05
CA GLY A 131 -3.15 29.31 -8.68
C GLY A 131 -2.89 27.94 -8.03
N MET A 132 -3.78 26.96 -8.22
CA MET A 132 -3.56 25.60 -7.70
C MET A 132 -2.41 24.88 -8.41
N LYS A 133 -2.25 25.07 -9.73
CA LYS A 133 -1.11 24.53 -10.48
C LYS A 133 0.21 25.12 -10.02
N GLN A 134 0.27 26.44 -9.80
CA GLN A 134 1.46 27.09 -9.23
C GLN A 134 1.81 26.55 -7.85
N ARG A 135 0.82 26.40 -6.97
CA ARG A 135 1.03 25.80 -5.64
C ARG A 135 1.53 24.36 -5.73
N TRP A 136 1.00 23.58 -6.66
CA TRP A 136 1.47 22.22 -6.93
C TRP A 136 2.92 22.23 -7.43
N ASP A 137 3.28 23.14 -8.35
CA ASP A 137 4.64 23.29 -8.85
C ASP A 137 5.63 23.66 -7.73
N GLU A 138 5.24 24.56 -6.83
CA GLU A 138 6.04 24.93 -5.65
C GLU A 138 6.23 23.76 -4.68
N ALA A 139 5.15 23.03 -4.37
CA ALA A 139 5.21 21.84 -3.51
C ALA A 139 6.07 20.74 -4.14
N MET A 140 5.93 20.52 -5.45
CA MET A 140 6.72 19.58 -6.23
C MET A 140 8.20 20.00 -6.28
N GLN A 141 8.51 21.29 -6.42
CA GLN A 141 9.88 21.78 -6.32
C GLN A 141 10.49 21.51 -4.94
N ARG A 142 9.73 21.71 -3.85
CA ARG A 142 10.19 21.40 -2.49
C ARG A 142 10.44 19.91 -2.32
N PHE A 143 9.57 19.06 -2.87
CA PHE A 143 9.73 17.61 -2.87
C PHE A 143 10.98 17.17 -3.65
N ARG A 144 11.19 17.71 -4.86
CA ARG A 144 12.38 17.43 -5.70
C ARG A 144 13.70 17.86 -5.05
N LYS A 145 13.68 18.93 -4.24
CA LYS A 145 14.85 19.40 -3.47
C LYS A 145 15.14 18.56 -2.22
N LEU A 146 14.30 17.57 -1.88
CA LEU A 146 14.58 16.68 -0.76
C LEU A 146 15.81 15.79 -1.05
N PRO A 147 16.60 15.45 -0.02
CA PRO A 147 17.65 14.46 -0.14
C PRO A 147 17.08 13.10 -0.58
N PHE A 148 17.78 12.43 -1.49
CA PHE A 148 17.38 11.10 -1.97
C PHE A 148 17.28 10.07 -0.84
N LEU A 149 18.22 10.12 0.11
CA LEU A 149 18.24 9.26 1.29
C LEU A 149 17.44 9.88 2.45
N ALA A 150 16.39 9.18 2.89
CA ALA A 150 15.51 9.56 3.99
C ALA A 150 15.75 8.71 5.24
N ASP A 151 17.02 8.52 5.62
CA ASP A 151 17.40 7.55 6.66
C ASP A 151 16.99 7.96 8.07
N THR A 152 16.75 9.26 8.30
CA THR A 152 16.35 9.76 9.62
C THR A 152 14.84 9.99 9.68
N MET A 153 14.23 9.63 10.82
CA MET A 153 12.80 9.85 11.10
C MET A 153 12.27 11.25 10.70
N PRO A 154 12.94 12.37 11.02
CA PRO A 154 12.46 13.70 10.60
C PRO A 154 12.48 13.90 9.07
N LYS A 155 13.44 13.30 8.34
CA LYS A 155 13.48 13.37 6.88
C LYS A 155 12.33 12.57 6.27
N ALA A 156 12.04 11.39 6.82
CA ALA A 156 10.91 10.57 6.40
C ALA A 156 9.57 11.27 6.68
N GLN A 157 9.38 11.87 7.85
CA GLN A 157 8.17 12.65 8.18
C GLN A 157 7.98 13.86 7.27
N LYS A 158 9.06 14.62 7.00
CA LYS A 158 9.01 15.76 6.08
C LYS A 158 8.62 15.34 4.67
N LYS A 159 9.14 14.20 4.19
CA LYS A 159 8.77 13.61 2.92
C LYS A 159 7.29 13.22 2.89
N ALA A 160 6.82 12.48 3.89
CA ALA A 160 5.43 12.05 4.00
C ALA A 160 4.45 13.25 4.01
N LYS A 161 4.81 14.35 4.70
CA LYS A 161 4.01 15.58 4.71
C LYS A 161 3.88 16.21 3.32
N LEU A 162 4.98 16.28 2.56
CA LEU A 162 4.96 16.83 1.20
C LEU A 162 4.20 15.92 0.22
N GLU A 163 4.29 14.60 0.38
CA GLU A 163 3.51 13.64 -0.41
C GLU A 163 2.00 13.78 -0.16
N HIS A 164 1.60 13.96 1.11
CA HIS A 164 0.22 14.19 1.45
C HIS A 164 -0.31 15.51 0.88
N GLU A 165 0.47 16.60 0.98
CA GLU A 165 0.10 17.90 0.40
C GLU A 165 -0.06 17.82 -1.13
N LEU A 166 0.84 17.12 -1.82
CA LEU A 166 0.73 16.88 -3.26
C LEU A 166 -0.53 16.09 -3.61
N GLN A 167 -0.82 15.00 -2.87
CA GLN A 167 -2.03 14.20 -3.08
C GLN A 167 -3.31 14.99 -2.85
N GLN A 168 -3.32 15.90 -1.87
CA GLN A 168 -4.46 16.81 -1.65
C GLN A 168 -4.66 17.74 -2.85
N LEU A 169 -3.59 18.40 -3.30
CA LEU A 169 -3.66 19.30 -4.46
C LEU A 169 -4.09 18.57 -5.73
N GLU A 170 -3.64 17.33 -5.96
CA GLU A 170 -4.07 16.50 -7.09
C GLU A 170 -5.56 16.18 -7.04
N LYS A 171 -6.08 15.81 -5.86
CA LYS A 171 -7.51 15.57 -5.66
C LYS A 171 -8.33 16.84 -5.89
N ASP A 172 -7.90 17.97 -5.34
CA ASP A 172 -8.58 19.25 -5.48
C ASP A 172 -8.63 19.68 -6.96
N ILE A 173 -7.49 19.58 -7.68
CA ILE A 173 -7.43 19.88 -9.10
C ILE A 173 -8.35 18.93 -9.88
N ALA A 174 -8.34 17.63 -9.59
CA ALA A 174 -9.20 16.66 -10.26
C ALA A 174 -10.69 16.95 -10.05
N ILE A 175 -11.11 17.32 -8.83
CA ILE A 175 -12.50 17.70 -8.53
C ILE A 175 -12.90 18.90 -9.39
N ILE A 176 -12.02 19.89 -9.51
CA ILE A 176 -12.29 21.11 -10.28
C ILE A 176 -12.28 20.84 -11.78
N GLU A 177 -11.40 19.98 -12.28
CA GLU A 177 -11.36 19.61 -13.70
C GLU A 177 -12.54 18.74 -14.11
N GLN A 178 -13.02 17.88 -13.21
CA GLN A 178 -14.18 17.02 -13.45
C GLN A 178 -15.51 17.80 -13.40
N HIS A 179 -15.63 18.79 -12.52
CA HIS A 179 -16.87 19.52 -12.29
C HIS A 179 -16.75 20.96 -12.80
N SER A 180 -17.30 21.21 -14.00
CA SER A 180 -17.34 22.54 -14.63
C SER A 180 -18.21 23.58 -13.88
N HIS A 181 -19.02 23.14 -12.92
CA HIS A 181 -19.84 24.02 -12.09
C HIS A 181 -19.75 23.55 -10.64
N ILE A 182 -19.22 24.39 -9.77
CA ILE A 182 -19.11 24.13 -8.33
C ILE A 182 -20.02 25.11 -7.60
N TYR A 183 -21.05 24.57 -6.95
CA TYR A 183 -21.98 25.37 -6.16
C TYR A 183 -21.44 25.50 -4.74
N VAL A 184 -21.18 26.74 -4.31
CA VAL A 184 -20.78 27.07 -2.94
C VAL A 184 -22.02 27.59 -2.22
N TYR A 185 -22.47 26.86 -1.20
CA TYR A 185 -23.56 27.32 -0.34
C TYR A 185 -22.99 28.29 0.69
N ASP A 186 -23.43 29.55 0.63
CA ASP A 186 -23.21 30.50 1.72
C ASP A 186 -24.26 30.24 2.81
N GLU A 187 -23.84 29.61 3.92
CA GLU A 187 -24.71 29.35 5.08
C GLU A 187 -25.25 30.64 5.74
N THR A 188 -24.70 31.80 5.37
CA THR A 188 -25.12 33.12 5.90
C THR A 188 -26.37 33.69 5.24
N ILE A 189 -26.80 33.18 4.09
CA ILE A 189 -27.97 33.72 3.35
C ILE A 189 -29.29 33.10 3.86
N ASN A 190 -29.23 31.90 4.44
CA ASN A 190 -30.44 31.16 4.86
C ASN A 190 -30.91 31.46 6.29
N ALA A 191 -30.26 32.37 7.02
CA ALA A 191 -30.67 32.77 8.37
C ALA A 191 -31.73 33.88 8.42
N GLN A 192 -32.27 34.31 7.27
CA GLN A 192 -33.25 35.40 7.17
C GLN A 192 -34.63 35.00 6.59
N ASN A 193 -34.92 33.71 6.39
CA ASN A 193 -36.25 33.24 5.98
C ASN A 193 -36.92 32.38 7.05
#